data_AF-A0A1I0DRA2-F1
#
_entry.id   AF-A0A1I0DRA2-F1
#
_cell.length_a   1.000
_cell.length_b   1.000
_cell.length_c   1.000
_cell.angle_alpha   90.00
_cell.angle_beta   90.00
_cell.angle_gamma   90.00
#
_symmetry.space_group_name_H-M   'P 1'
#
loop_
_entity.id
_entity.type
_entity.pdbx_description
1 polymer ?
#
loop_
_entity_poly.entity_id
_entity_poly.type
_entity_poly.pdbx_seq_one_letter_code
_entity_poly.pdbx_strand_id
1 'polypeptide(L)'
;MHILSAATASHAVFRSLLCAGALCALTTFSAQAQRRTPPATTDNMGTTAPINAPTPPPAQTGLNYRNPAADERIPMEAAKRDAVAKEMQATVAELLELYHDAKQSHWNLRGPLYYQLHEVLQEYAETYLKYTDIMAERALQVGRPIDGRTGVIAATADLGGYPGGFLEDRQVLDLMSSRVDIVAKRVRERIERVGKIDETTSNLLQELSHDLDKQAWQLRVTQQ
;
A
#
# COMPACT_ATOMS: atom_id res chain seq x y z
N MET A 1 -55.55 7.02 -32.37
CA MET A 1 -55.95 5.67 -31.93
C MET A 1 -54.90 5.21 -30.93
N HIS A 2 -55.23 5.22 -29.63
CA HIS A 2 -54.48 4.83 -28.40
C HIS A 2 -53.05 5.40 -28.22
N ILE A 3 -52.68 6.33 -27.32
CA ILE A 3 -52.95 6.61 -25.88
C ILE A 3 -52.62 5.46 -24.91
N LEU A 4 -51.53 5.63 -24.15
CA LEU A 4 -51.29 5.36 -22.70
C LEU A 4 -49.76 5.29 -22.50
N SER A 5 -49.05 6.21 -21.85
CA SER A 5 -49.16 6.76 -20.47
C SER A 5 -49.12 5.69 -19.39
N ALA A 6 -47.99 5.60 -18.68
CA ALA A 6 -47.94 5.19 -17.28
C ALA A 6 -46.62 5.67 -16.63
N ALA A 7 -46.70 6.82 -15.98
CA ALA A 7 -45.79 7.19 -14.90
C ALA A 7 -46.03 6.28 -13.68
N THR A 8 -44.99 5.97 -12.92
CA THR A 8 -45.14 5.45 -11.55
C THR A 8 -44.28 6.25 -10.58
N ALA A 9 -44.89 6.53 -9.43
CA ALA A 9 -44.56 7.59 -8.50
C ALA A 9 -43.47 7.22 -7.49
N SER A 10 -42.60 8.20 -7.25
CA SER A 10 -42.22 8.77 -5.95
C SER A 10 -42.70 8.05 -4.69
N HIS A 11 -41.79 7.67 -3.80
CA HIS A 11 -42.01 7.65 -2.35
C HIS A 11 -40.75 8.20 -1.65
N ALA A 12 -40.72 9.53 -1.51
CA ALA A 12 -39.90 10.21 -0.53
C ALA A 12 -40.52 10.02 0.86
N VAL A 13 -39.77 9.45 1.81
CA VAL A 13 -40.17 9.43 3.22
C VAL A 13 -39.65 10.70 3.87
N PHE A 14 -40.52 11.71 3.91
CA PHE A 14 -40.40 12.85 4.82
C PHE A 14 -40.84 12.40 6.22
N ARG A 15 -39.95 12.50 7.21
CA ARG A 15 -40.33 12.50 8.62
C ARG A 15 -39.73 13.74 9.25
N SER A 16 -40.60 14.67 9.61
CA SER A 16 -40.31 15.88 10.37
C SER A 16 -41.23 15.93 11.59
N LEU A 17 -40.83 16.75 12.58
CA LEU A 17 -41.46 17.06 13.89
C LEU A 17 -41.10 16.06 15.03
N LEU A 18 -40.66 16.45 16.22
CA LEU A 18 -40.73 17.72 16.97
C LEU A 18 -39.68 17.75 18.09
N CYS A 19 -39.33 18.98 18.50
CA CYS A 19 -38.47 19.34 19.63
C CYS A 19 -38.89 18.76 20.99
N ALA A 20 -37.91 18.42 21.81
CA ALA A 20 -37.98 18.54 23.26
C ALA A 20 -36.59 18.89 23.80
N GLY A 21 -36.45 20.09 24.36
CA GLY A 21 -35.23 20.58 24.95
C GLY A 21 -34.93 19.90 26.29
N ALA A 22 -33.65 19.61 26.53
CA ALA A 22 -33.11 19.40 27.85
C ALA A 22 -31.75 20.10 27.91
N LEU A 23 -31.70 21.23 28.62
CA LEU A 23 -30.47 21.84 29.09
C LEU A 23 -29.74 20.81 29.96
N CYS A 24 -28.57 20.34 29.53
CA CYS A 24 -27.64 19.65 30.40
C CYS A 24 -26.43 20.56 30.61
N ALA A 25 -26.22 20.94 31.86
CA ALA A 25 -25.22 21.91 32.29
C ALA A 25 -23.80 21.43 31.94
N LEU A 26 -23.02 22.34 31.34
CA LEU A 26 -21.58 22.22 31.15
C LEU A 26 -20.88 22.23 32.51
N THR A 27 -20.48 21.06 33.00
CA THR A 27 -19.46 20.97 34.04
C THR A 27 -18.09 20.86 33.38
N THR A 28 -17.30 21.91 33.51
CA THR A 28 -15.88 21.95 33.15
C THR A 28 -15.09 21.01 34.07
N PHE A 29 -14.73 19.83 33.58
CA PHE A 29 -13.71 19.01 34.23
C PHE A 29 -12.34 19.40 33.66
N SER A 30 -11.62 20.26 34.40
CA SER A 30 -10.21 20.54 34.15
C SER A 30 -9.40 19.36 34.67
N ALA A 31 -9.11 18.37 33.81
CA ALA A 31 -8.19 17.31 34.13
C ALA A 31 -6.75 17.83 33.91
N GLN A 32 -6.19 18.48 34.93
CA GLN A 32 -4.73 18.62 35.03
C GLN A 32 -4.13 17.24 35.23
N ALA A 33 -3.71 16.61 34.13
CA ALA A 33 -2.89 15.41 34.15
C ALA A 33 -1.51 15.77 34.73
N GLN A 34 -1.39 15.66 36.04
CA GLN A 34 -0.14 15.81 36.77
C GLN A 34 0.80 14.68 36.31
N ARG A 35 1.78 15.02 35.45
CA ARG A 35 2.84 14.10 35.02
C ARG A 35 3.57 13.60 36.26
N ARG A 36 3.34 12.34 36.64
CA ARG A 36 4.22 11.64 37.59
C ARG A 36 5.52 11.35 36.86
N THR A 37 6.59 12.04 37.24
CA THR A 37 7.95 11.66 36.88
C THR A 37 8.31 10.35 37.59
N PRO A 38 8.69 9.29 36.88
CA PRO A 38 9.26 8.11 37.52
C PRO A 38 10.67 8.44 38.06
N PRO A 39 11.10 7.79 39.16
CA PRO A 39 12.44 8.02 39.70
C PRO A 39 13.50 7.52 38.70
N ALA A 40 14.58 8.27 38.59
CA ALA A 40 15.73 7.91 37.78
C ALA A 40 16.41 6.66 38.36
N THR A 41 16.18 5.51 37.73
CA THR A 41 17.10 4.37 37.82
C THR A 41 18.16 4.55 36.74
N THR A 42 19.35 4.96 37.16
CA THR A 42 20.59 4.64 36.48
C THR A 42 20.69 3.12 36.37
N ASP A 43 20.72 2.58 35.15
CA ASP A 43 21.66 1.52 34.78
C ASP A 43 21.55 1.10 33.31
N ASN A 44 22.75 0.99 32.71
CA ASN A 44 23.12 0.32 31.46
C ASN A 44 22.51 0.77 30.12
N MET A 45 23.37 1.41 29.32
CA MET A 45 23.33 1.33 27.86
C MET A 45 23.39 -0.14 27.41
N GLY A 46 22.22 -0.75 27.23
CA GLY A 46 22.02 -1.99 26.51
C GLY A 46 21.49 -1.67 25.12
N THR A 47 22.26 -2.05 24.11
CA THR A 47 21.97 -1.99 22.67
C THR A 47 20.49 -2.20 22.35
N THR A 48 19.81 -1.16 21.85
CA THR A 48 18.47 -1.31 21.28
C THR A 48 18.55 -2.22 20.07
N ALA A 49 17.99 -3.43 20.16
CA ALA A 49 17.81 -4.30 19.00
C ALA A 49 17.07 -3.54 17.89
N PRO A 50 17.44 -3.71 16.60
CA PRO A 50 16.78 -3.00 15.52
C PRO A 50 15.29 -3.34 15.50
N ILE A 51 14.43 -2.32 15.38
CA ILE A 51 12.96 -2.42 15.36
C ILE A 51 12.41 -3.36 14.26
N ASN A 52 13.27 -3.80 13.33
CA ASN A 52 12.94 -4.70 12.22
C ASN A 52 13.54 -6.11 12.37
N ALA A 53 14.19 -6.43 13.49
CA ALA A 53 14.66 -7.79 13.75
C ALA A 53 13.48 -8.77 13.64
N PRO A 54 13.63 -9.91 12.94
CA PRO A 54 12.61 -10.96 12.96
C PRO A 54 12.29 -11.32 14.41
N THR A 55 11.02 -11.29 14.79
CA THR A 55 10.59 -11.80 16.09
C THR A 55 11.09 -13.23 16.21
N PRO A 56 11.75 -13.62 17.32
CA PRO A 56 12.15 -15.01 17.53
C PRO A 56 10.93 -15.91 17.36
N PRO A 57 11.06 -17.03 16.65
CA PRO A 57 9.93 -17.92 16.46
C PRO A 57 9.37 -18.36 17.82
N PRO A 58 8.04 -18.48 17.97
CA PRO A 58 7.45 -19.03 19.17
C PRO A 58 8.03 -20.42 19.47
N ALA A 59 8.04 -20.82 20.73
CA ALA A 59 8.47 -22.15 21.15
C ALA A 59 7.86 -23.21 20.21
N GLN A 60 8.72 -23.94 19.51
CA GLN A 60 8.29 -24.86 18.46
C GLN A 60 7.29 -25.86 19.06
N THR A 61 6.07 -25.90 18.53
CA THR A 61 4.99 -26.80 18.93
C THR A 61 5.27 -28.28 18.59
N GLY A 62 6.53 -28.63 18.29
CA GLY A 62 6.95 -29.94 17.78
C GLY A 62 6.51 -30.23 16.34
N LEU A 63 5.69 -29.38 15.73
CA LEU A 63 5.23 -29.53 14.34
C LEU A 63 6.18 -28.82 13.39
N ASN A 64 6.92 -29.61 12.60
CA ASN A 64 7.72 -29.11 11.49
C ASN A 64 6.90 -29.15 10.21
N TYR A 65 6.37 -27.99 9.79
CA TYR A 65 5.61 -27.86 8.54
C TYR A 65 6.50 -27.80 7.29
N ARG A 66 7.83 -27.85 7.43
CA ARG A 66 8.75 -27.87 6.28
C ARG A 66 8.66 -29.20 5.55
N ASN A 67 8.42 -29.14 4.24
CA ASN A 67 8.41 -30.29 3.34
C ASN A 67 9.54 -30.18 2.29
N PRO A 68 10.74 -30.73 2.57
CA PRO A 68 11.87 -30.66 1.62
C PRO A 68 11.57 -31.31 0.26
N ALA A 69 10.74 -32.36 0.23
CA ALA A 69 10.34 -33.00 -1.03
C ALA A 69 9.48 -32.08 -1.91
N ALA A 70 8.82 -31.07 -1.35
CA ALA A 70 8.16 -30.04 -2.14
C ALA A 70 9.16 -29.06 -2.77
N ASP A 71 10.25 -28.72 -2.07
CA ASP A 71 11.29 -27.80 -2.58
C ASP A 71 12.01 -28.36 -3.82
N GLU A 72 12.12 -29.69 -3.92
CA GLU A 72 12.67 -30.43 -5.07
C GLU A 72 11.77 -30.34 -6.31
N ARG A 73 10.47 -30.08 -6.15
CA ARG A 73 9.50 -29.98 -7.25
C ARG A 73 9.43 -28.60 -7.88
N ILE A 74 10.10 -27.60 -7.31
CA ILE A 74 10.13 -26.24 -7.86
C ILE A 74 10.92 -26.27 -9.17
N PRO A 75 10.30 -25.90 -10.32
CA PRO A 75 10.92 -26.02 -11.65
C PRO A 75 11.90 -24.88 -11.94
N MET A 76 12.86 -24.65 -11.04
CA MET A 76 13.88 -23.63 -11.13
C MET A 76 15.11 -24.03 -10.32
N GLU A 77 16.30 -23.79 -10.89
CA GLU A 77 17.59 -23.96 -10.21
C GLU A 77 17.67 -23.16 -8.91
N ALA A 78 18.14 -23.78 -7.82
CA ALA A 78 18.19 -23.17 -6.50
C ALA A 78 18.93 -21.81 -6.50
N ALA A 79 20.01 -21.70 -7.27
CA ALA A 79 20.80 -20.47 -7.38
C ALA A 79 20.04 -19.28 -8.02
N LYS A 80 19.00 -19.54 -8.82
CA LYS A 80 18.19 -18.49 -9.47
C LYS A 80 17.04 -18.00 -8.59
N ARG A 81 16.56 -18.83 -7.67
CA ARG A 81 15.41 -18.55 -6.79
C ARG A 81 15.64 -17.29 -5.96
N ASP A 82 16.85 -17.14 -5.40
CA ASP A 82 17.22 -15.96 -4.60
C ASP A 82 17.25 -14.67 -5.43
N ALA A 83 17.70 -14.74 -6.69
CA ALA A 83 17.72 -13.58 -7.57
C ALA A 83 16.30 -13.12 -7.94
N VAL A 84 15.40 -14.06 -8.25
CA VAL A 84 13.98 -13.75 -8.51
C VAL A 84 13.33 -13.17 -7.27
N ALA A 85 13.47 -13.83 -6.11
CA ALA A 85 12.86 -13.38 -4.87
C ALA A 85 13.34 -12.00 -4.43
N LYS A 86 14.62 -11.67 -4.65
CA LYS A 86 15.15 -10.33 -4.38
C LYS A 86 14.44 -9.25 -5.18
N GLU A 87 14.19 -9.48 -6.47
CA GLU A 87 13.49 -8.50 -7.31
C GLU A 87 11.99 -8.42 -6.97
N MET A 88 11.36 -9.54 -6.58
CA MET A 88 9.99 -9.55 -6.07
C MET A 88 9.87 -8.79 -4.76
N GLN A 89 10.80 -8.98 -3.83
CA GLN A 89 10.83 -8.25 -2.55
C GLN A 89 10.93 -6.74 -2.75
N ALA A 90 11.81 -6.29 -3.65
CA ALA A 90 11.92 -4.87 -3.97
C ALA A 90 10.63 -4.33 -4.61
N THR A 91 10.03 -5.10 -5.52
CA THR A 91 8.77 -4.71 -6.20
C THR A 91 7.61 -4.64 -5.20
N VAL A 92 7.45 -5.62 -4.32
CA VAL A 92 6.42 -5.65 -3.26
C VAL A 92 6.54 -4.44 -2.34
N ALA A 93 7.75 -4.10 -1.89
CA ALA A 93 7.97 -2.95 -1.02
C ALA A 93 7.58 -1.63 -1.73
N GLU A 94 7.99 -1.44 -2.98
CA GLU A 94 7.65 -0.23 -3.75
C GLU A 94 6.16 -0.11 -4.06
N LEU A 95 5.48 -1.22 -4.39
CA LEU A 95 4.04 -1.20 -4.66
C LEU A 95 3.22 -0.93 -3.39
N LEU A 96 3.63 -1.47 -2.24
CA LEU A 96 2.97 -1.17 -0.97
C LEU A 96 3.18 0.30 -0.55
N GLU A 97 4.36 0.86 -0.80
CA GLU A 97 4.60 2.30 -0.58
C GLU A 97 3.71 3.15 -1.50
N LEU A 98 3.63 2.82 -2.80
CA LEU A 98 2.72 3.49 -3.74
C LEU A 98 1.25 3.37 -3.34
N TYR A 99 0.83 2.23 -2.80
CA TYR A 99 -0.51 2.04 -2.24
C TYR A 99 -0.78 3.02 -1.09
N HIS A 100 0.17 3.13 -0.15
CA HIS A 100 0.04 4.06 0.98
C HIS A 100 -0.01 5.51 0.50
N ASP A 101 0.86 5.89 -0.43
CA ASP A 101 0.90 7.23 -1.03
C ASP A 101 -0.40 7.58 -1.76
N ALA A 102 -0.94 6.64 -2.55
CA ALA A 102 -2.21 6.81 -3.25
C ALA A 102 -3.37 6.98 -2.28
N LYS A 103 -3.46 6.18 -1.21
CA LYS A 103 -4.52 6.31 -0.20
C LYS A 103 -4.36 7.58 0.64
N GLN A 104 -3.13 7.95 1.00
CA GLN A 104 -2.83 9.20 1.71
C GLN A 104 -3.33 10.40 0.89
N SER A 105 -3.07 10.42 -0.42
CA SER A 105 -3.60 11.44 -1.31
C SER A 105 -5.11 11.37 -1.50
N HIS A 106 -5.65 10.19 -1.78
CA HIS A 106 -7.09 9.98 -1.99
C HIS A 106 -7.94 10.49 -0.81
N TRP A 107 -7.49 10.33 0.44
CA TRP A 107 -8.21 10.79 1.62
C TRP A 107 -8.04 12.29 1.91
N ASN A 108 -6.87 12.87 1.61
CA ASN A 108 -6.50 14.20 2.09
C ASN A 108 -6.41 15.26 0.98
N LEU A 109 -6.72 14.89 -0.25
CA LEU A 109 -6.74 15.79 -1.39
C LEU A 109 -7.76 16.92 -1.26
N ARG A 110 -7.37 18.12 -1.69
CA ARG A 110 -8.23 19.29 -1.89
C ARG A 110 -7.86 20.00 -3.20
N GLY A 111 -8.84 20.67 -3.79
CA GLY A 111 -8.62 21.49 -5.00
C GLY A 111 -9.67 21.24 -6.09
N PRO A 112 -9.64 22.02 -7.18
CA PRO A 112 -10.56 21.88 -8.31
C PRO A 112 -10.64 20.47 -8.91
N LEU A 113 -9.56 19.69 -8.87
CA LEU A 113 -9.51 18.33 -9.41
C LEU A 113 -9.88 17.23 -8.40
N TYR A 114 -10.39 17.60 -7.22
CA TYR A 114 -10.64 16.68 -6.10
C TYR A 114 -11.35 15.40 -6.55
N TYR A 115 -12.49 15.51 -7.21
CA TYR A 115 -13.31 14.34 -7.51
C TYR A 115 -12.62 13.39 -8.49
N GLN A 116 -12.03 13.91 -9.57
CA GLN A 116 -11.37 13.09 -10.59
C GLN A 116 -10.14 12.38 -10.00
N LEU A 117 -9.33 13.10 -9.23
CA LEU A 117 -8.14 12.52 -8.61
C LEU A 117 -8.52 11.57 -7.47
N HIS A 118 -9.57 11.85 -6.71
CA HIS A 118 -10.05 10.96 -5.66
C HIS A 118 -10.39 9.57 -6.22
N GLU A 119 -11.18 9.51 -7.31
CA GLU A 119 -11.54 8.24 -7.94
C GLU A 119 -10.32 7.55 -8.57
N VAL A 120 -9.50 8.27 -9.35
CA VAL A 120 -8.36 7.64 -10.05
C VAL A 120 -7.30 7.09 -9.08
N LEU A 121 -7.07 7.77 -7.95
CA LEU A 121 -6.11 7.31 -6.93
C LEU A 121 -6.61 6.05 -6.21
N GLN A 122 -7.94 5.85 -6.10
CA GLN A 122 -8.50 4.60 -5.63
C GLN A 122 -8.21 3.46 -6.61
N GLU A 123 -8.43 3.68 -7.91
CA GLU A 123 -8.11 2.69 -8.96
C GLU A 123 -6.61 2.32 -8.98
N TYR A 124 -5.74 3.30 -8.74
CA TYR A 124 -4.30 3.07 -8.66
C TYR A 124 -3.94 2.24 -7.44
N ALA A 125 -4.50 2.57 -6.28
CA ALA A 125 -4.31 1.81 -5.05
C ALA A 125 -4.72 0.33 -5.20
N GLU A 126 -5.84 0.06 -5.88
CA GLU A 126 -6.29 -1.31 -6.18
C GLU A 126 -5.33 -2.04 -7.11
N THR A 127 -4.84 -1.37 -8.16
CA THR A 127 -3.81 -1.89 -9.05
C THR A 127 -2.54 -2.27 -8.29
N TYR A 128 -2.06 -1.41 -7.39
CA TYR A 128 -0.85 -1.68 -6.61
C TYR A 128 -1.00 -2.87 -5.68
N LEU A 129 -2.14 -3.02 -4.99
CA LEU A 129 -2.40 -4.19 -4.14
C LEU A 129 -2.49 -5.48 -4.96
N LYS A 130 -3.19 -5.45 -6.11
CA LYS A 130 -3.27 -6.60 -7.02
C LYS A 130 -1.88 -7.09 -7.40
N TYR A 131 -1.02 -6.20 -7.88
CA TYR A 131 0.34 -6.61 -8.29
C TYR A 131 1.23 -6.94 -7.10
N THR A 132 1.04 -6.30 -5.95
CA THR A 132 1.77 -6.68 -4.72
C THR A 132 1.54 -8.16 -4.41
N ASP A 133 0.29 -8.60 -4.42
CA ASP A 133 -0.07 -10.00 -4.15
C ASP A 133 0.54 -10.94 -5.20
N ILE A 134 0.40 -10.62 -6.49
CA ILE A 134 0.99 -11.40 -7.58
C ILE A 134 2.52 -11.57 -7.40
N MET A 135 3.24 -10.50 -7.07
CA MET A 135 4.71 -10.55 -6.90
C MET A 135 5.11 -11.29 -5.62
N ALA A 136 4.35 -11.09 -4.52
CA ALA A 136 4.55 -11.77 -3.25
C ALA A 136 4.36 -13.29 -3.43
N GLU A 137 3.25 -13.71 -4.03
CA GLU A 137 2.98 -15.12 -4.31
C GLU A 137 3.99 -15.71 -5.29
N ARG A 138 4.47 -14.92 -6.27
CA ARG A 138 5.52 -15.41 -7.18
C ARG A 138 6.82 -15.74 -6.45
N ALA A 139 7.21 -14.96 -5.45
CA ALA A 139 8.37 -15.28 -4.60
C ALA A 139 8.16 -16.61 -3.84
N LEU A 140 6.94 -16.84 -3.34
CA LEU A 140 6.58 -18.09 -2.65
C LEU A 140 6.59 -19.30 -3.60
N GLN A 141 6.13 -19.13 -4.85
CA GLN A 141 6.19 -20.18 -5.87
C GLN A 141 7.61 -20.63 -6.21
N VAL A 142 8.60 -19.72 -6.11
CA VAL A 142 10.03 -20.06 -6.26
C VAL A 142 10.68 -20.46 -4.92
N GLY A 143 9.89 -20.67 -3.88
CA GLY A 143 10.34 -21.22 -2.59
C GLY A 143 11.10 -20.22 -1.73
N ARG A 144 10.75 -18.93 -1.80
CA ARG A 144 11.37 -17.87 -1.00
C ARG A 144 10.33 -17.03 -0.27
N PRO A 145 10.57 -16.67 1.00
CA PRO A 145 9.65 -15.83 1.75
C PRO A 145 9.69 -14.39 1.23
N ILE A 146 8.61 -13.67 1.51
CA ILE A 146 8.45 -12.24 1.24
C ILE A 146 8.14 -11.53 2.56
N ASP A 147 8.58 -10.27 2.70
CA ASP A 147 8.37 -9.47 3.89
C ASP A 147 7.61 -8.18 3.55
N GLY A 148 6.32 -8.15 3.91
CA GLY A 148 5.42 -7.01 3.74
C GLY A 148 5.21 -6.18 5.01
N ARG A 149 6.06 -6.34 6.04
CA ARG A 149 5.93 -5.55 7.28
C ARG A 149 6.24 -4.08 7.00
N THR A 150 5.47 -3.17 7.58
CA THR A 150 5.59 -1.71 7.37
C THR A 150 7.00 -1.16 7.65
N GLY A 151 7.69 -1.69 8.66
CA GLY A 151 9.07 -1.30 8.96
C GLY A 151 10.08 -1.70 7.88
N VAL A 152 9.82 -2.77 7.12
CA VAL A 152 10.64 -3.17 5.97
C VAL A 152 10.31 -2.28 4.77
N ILE A 153 9.02 -2.09 4.48
CA ILE A 153 8.56 -1.20 3.40
C ILE A 153 9.22 0.18 3.53
N ALA A 154 9.09 0.81 4.70
CA ALA A 154 9.66 2.12 4.99
C ALA A 154 11.19 2.17 4.86
N ALA A 155 11.88 1.04 5.09
CA ALA A 155 13.34 0.96 5.00
C ALA A 155 13.85 0.67 3.57
N THR A 156 13.04 0.07 2.70
CA THR A 156 13.53 -0.49 1.43
C THR A 156 12.86 0.04 0.17
N ALA A 157 11.66 0.63 0.25
CA ALA A 157 10.98 1.16 -0.95
C ALA A 157 11.76 2.33 -1.59
N ASP A 158 12.44 3.14 -0.77
CA ASP A 158 13.31 4.24 -1.21
C ASP A 158 12.64 5.17 -2.25
N LEU A 159 11.44 5.67 -1.89
CA LEU A 159 10.67 6.63 -2.69
C LEU A 159 10.65 8.04 -2.08
N GLY A 160 11.40 8.25 -0.99
CA GLY A 160 11.42 9.50 -0.22
C GLY A 160 10.13 9.74 0.57
N GLY A 161 10.18 10.68 1.52
CA GLY A 161 9.04 10.95 2.41
C GLY A 161 7.80 11.48 1.68
N TYR A 162 6.62 11.05 2.12
CA TYR A 162 5.33 11.58 1.68
C TYR A 162 4.76 12.56 2.71
N PRO A 163 4.29 13.75 2.31
CA PRO A 163 3.70 14.69 3.25
C PRO A 163 2.39 14.17 3.85
N GLY A 164 2.25 14.33 5.17
CA GLY A 164 0.99 14.09 5.87
C GLY A 164 0.08 15.32 5.85
N GLY A 165 -1.19 15.11 6.24
CA GLY A 165 -2.20 16.18 6.29
C GLY A 165 -2.83 16.45 4.93
N PHE A 166 -3.50 17.60 4.80
CA PHE A 166 -4.17 18.01 3.56
C PHE A 166 -3.16 18.32 2.45
N LEU A 167 -3.49 17.89 1.24
CA LEU A 167 -2.65 18.03 0.04
C LEU A 167 -3.43 18.72 -1.08
N GLU A 168 -2.80 19.67 -1.75
CA GLU A 168 -3.39 20.35 -2.91
C GLU A 168 -3.29 19.46 -4.16
N ASP A 169 -4.24 19.56 -5.09
CA ASP A 169 -4.30 18.73 -6.30
C ASP A 169 -3.02 18.76 -7.14
N ARG A 170 -2.42 19.93 -7.35
CA ARG A 170 -1.13 20.06 -8.04
C ARG A 170 0.00 19.35 -7.29
N GLN A 171 0.02 19.44 -5.97
CA GLN A 171 1.02 18.76 -5.14
C GLN A 171 0.88 17.24 -5.24
N VAL A 172 -0.35 16.71 -5.20
CA VAL A 172 -0.63 15.29 -5.38
C VAL A 172 -0.18 14.80 -6.75
N LEU A 173 -0.49 15.55 -7.81
CA LEU A 173 -0.04 15.24 -9.17
C LEU A 173 1.49 15.15 -9.25
N ASP A 174 2.21 16.14 -8.72
CA ASP A 174 3.67 16.16 -8.75
C ASP A 174 4.28 14.99 -7.96
N LEU A 175 3.77 14.73 -6.76
CA LEU A 175 4.26 13.65 -5.89
C LEU A 175 4.01 12.26 -6.48
N MET A 176 2.79 12.01 -6.98
CA MET A 176 2.41 10.72 -7.55
C MET A 176 3.09 10.50 -8.90
N SER A 177 3.14 11.50 -9.77
CA SER A 177 3.80 11.43 -11.07
C SER A 177 5.28 11.04 -10.91
N SER A 178 6.01 11.75 -10.04
CA SER A 178 7.43 11.44 -9.78
C SER A 178 7.64 10.03 -9.24
N ARG A 179 6.78 9.53 -8.36
CA ARG A 179 6.95 8.20 -7.74
C ARG A 179 6.59 7.07 -8.68
N VAL A 180 5.51 7.21 -9.43
CA VAL A 180 5.12 6.25 -10.46
C VAL A 180 6.22 6.16 -11.52
N ASP A 181 6.81 7.28 -11.94
CA ASP A 181 7.94 7.29 -12.88
C ASP A 181 9.17 6.54 -12.34
N ILE A 182 9.52 6.73 -11.06
CA ILE A 182 10.62 6.02 -10.40
C ILE A 182 10.36 4.51 -10.40
N VAL A 183 9.19 4.08 -9.95
CA VAL A 183 8.85 2.64 -9.87
C VAL A 183 8.74 2.03 -11.26
N ALA A 184 8.11 2.71 -12.22
CA ALA A 184 8.02 2.25 -13.61
C ALA A 184 9.41 2.04 -14.23
N LYS A 185 10.35 2.98 -14.00
CA LYS A 185 11.74 2.81 -14.43
C LYS A 185 12.38 1.59 -13.78
N ARG A 186 12.29 1.45 -12.45
CA ARG A 186 12.89 0.31 -11.73
C ARG A 186 12.29 -1.02 -12.18
N VAL A 187 10.98 -1.10 -12.44
CA VAL A 187 10.31 -2.29 -13.00
C VAL A 187 10.88 -2.64 -14.38
N ARG A 188 11.11 -1.69 -15.28
CA ARG A 188 11.77 -1.95 -16.57
C ARG A 188 13.17 -2.53 -16.42
N GLU A 189 13.95 -2.01 -15.48
CA GLU A 189 15.28 -2.56 -15.19
C GLU A 189 15.19 -3.99 -14.60
N ARG A 190 14.15 -4.29 -13.81
CA ARG A 190 13.87 -5.64 -13.29
C ARG A 190 13.50 -6.61 -14.40
N ILE A 191 12.68 -6.18 -15.37
CA ILE A 191 12.33 -7.00 -16.56
C ILE A 191 13.60 -7.48 -17.26
N GLU A 192 14.58 -6.59 -17.48
CA GLU A 192 15.83 -6.96 -18.15
C GLU A 192 16.65 -7.97 -17.33
N ARG A 193 16.76 -7.77 -16.01
CA ARG A 193 17.52 -8.67 -15.12
C ARG A 193 16.86 -10.04 -14.99
N VAL A 194 15.55 -10.06 -14.74
CA VAL A 194 14.77 -11.28 -14.50
C VAL A 194 14.54 -12.06 -15.79
N GLY A 195 14.38 -11.40 -16.93
CA GLY A 195 14.21 -12.07 -18.23
C GLY A 195 15.36 -12.99 -18.63
N LYS A 196 16.56 -12.79 -18.07
CA LYS A 196 17.73 -13.65 -18.29
C LYS A 196 17.68 -14.97 -17.50
N ILE A 197 16.81 -15.05 -16.49
CA ILE A 197 16.79 -16.18 -15.53
C ILE A 197 15.41 -16.84 -15.38
N ASP A 198 14.32 -16.10 -15.56
CA ASP A 198 12.93 -16.55 -15.40
C ASP A 198 11.96 -15.72 -16.25
N GLU A 199 11.63 -16.23 -17.43
CA GLU A 199 10.72 -15.59 -18.38
C GLU A 199 9.31 -15.40 -17.81
N THR A 200 8.83 -16.32 -16.96
CA THR A 200 7.50 -16.22 -16.35
C THR A 200 7.41 -15.01 -15.43
N THR A 201 8.40 -14.80 -14.54
CA THR A 201 8.41 -13.61 -13.68
C THR A 201 8.61 -12.33 -14.50
N SER A 202 9.43 -12.39 -15.56
CA SER A 202 9.60 -11.26 -16.46
C SER A 202 8.28 -10.86 -17.15
N ASN A 203 7.43 -11.83 -17.52
CA ASN A 203 6.11 -11.55 -18.07
C ASN A 203 5.20 -10.82 -17.06
N LEU A 204 5.16 -11.26 -15.81
CA LEU A 204 4.38 -10.59 -14.75
C LEU A 204 4.84 -9.15 -14.53
N LEU A 205 6.15 -8.91 -14.58
CA LEU A 205 6.71 -7.55 -14.48
C LEU A 205 6.36 -6.68 -15.70
N GLN A 206 6.25 -7.27 -16.90
CA GLN A 206 5.81 -6.55 -18.10
C GLN A 206 4.35 -6.10 -18.00
N GLU A 207 3.47 -6.95 -17.46
CA GLU A 207 2.07 -6.58 -17.17
C GLU A 207 2.01 -5.40 -16.19
N LEU A 208 2.78 -5.46 -15.10
CA LEU A 208 2.91 -4.35 -14.16
C LEU A 208 3.47 -3.08 -14.83
N SER A 209 4.52 -3.21 -15.65
CA SER A 209 5.13 -2.08 -16.35
C SER A 209 4.14 -1.37 -17.26
N HIS A 210 3.30 -2.12 -17.99
CA HIS A 210 2.27 -1.56 -18.84
C HIS A 210 1.29 -0.68 -18.04
N ASP A 211 0.82 -1.18 -16.89
CA ASP A 211 -0.12 -0.43 -16.06
C ASP A 211 0.52 0.80 -15.41
N LEU A 212 1.77 0.70 -14.93
CA LEU A 212 2.52 1.85 -14.41
C LEU A 212 2.77 2.91 -15.49
N ASP A 213 3.10 2.50 -16.72
CA ASP A 213 3.32 3.43 -17.84
C ASP A 213 2.04 4.14 -18.27
N LYS A 214 0.91 3.44 -18.20
CA LYS A 214 -0.41 4.05 -18.39
C LYS A 214 -0.69 5.11 -17.33
N GLN A 215 -0.42 4.81 -16.05
CA GLN A 215 -0.61 5.77 -14.96
C GLN A 215 0.31 6.99 -15.10
N ALA A 216 1.59 6.77 -15.43
CA ALA A 216 2.56 7.83 -15.70
C ALA A 216 2.09 8.75 -16.83
N TRP A 217 1.55 8.18 -17.92
CA TRP A 217 0.95 8.96 -18.99
C TRP A 217 -0.25 9.79 -18.51
N GLN A 218 -1.20 9.17 -17.83
CA GLN A 218 -2.41 9.83 -17.32
C GLN A 218 -2.05 11.01 -16.42
N LEU A 219 -1.19 10.80 -15.43
CA LEU A 219 -0.72 11.85 -14.52
C LEU A 219 -0.02 13.00 -15.26
N ARG A 220 0.90 12.67 -16.17
CA ARG A 220 1.65 13.67 -16.96
C ARG A 220 0.74 14.56 -17.81
N VAL A 221 -0.31 14.01 -18.41
CA VAL A 221 -1.24 14.82 -19.23
C VAL A 221 -2.25 15.58 -18.40
N THR A 222 -2.52 15.17 -17.15
CA THR A 222 -3.37 15.92 -16.22
C THR A 222 -2.66 17.16 -15.64
N GLN A 223 -1.32 17.18 -15.60
CA GLN A 223 -0.51 18.29 -15.07
C GLN A 223 -0.47 19.57 -15.94
N GLN A 224 -1.20 19.62 -17.06
CA GLN A 224 -1.15 20.72 -18.02
C GLN A 224 -1.87 21.99 -17.56
#